data_AF-A0A1Y4W3H0-F1
#
_entry.id   AF-A0A1Y4W3H0-F1
#
_cell.length_a   1.000
_cell.length_b   1.000
_cell.length_c   1.000
_cell.angle_alpha   90.00
_cell.angle_beta   90.00
_cell.angle_gamma   90.00
#
_symmetry.space_group_name_H-M   'P 1'
#
loop_
_entity.id
_entity.type
_entity.pdbx_description
1 polymer ?
#
loop_
_entity_poly.entity_id
_entity_poly.type
_entity_poly.pdbx_seq_one_letter_code
_entity_poly.pdbx_strand_id
1 'polypeptide(L)' 'MTLRELSVEYRAHAHALDLRICQLQYRLDHSADPEESCQLQERIHMLSTMLREARELAVLTERYYDRGYRRNAKYTI' A
#
# COMPACT_ATOMS: atom_id res chain seq x y z
N MET A 1 21.04 -3.70 4.35
CA MET A 1 19.66 -3.21 4.34
C MET A 1 19.39 -2.43 5.61
N THR A 2 19.30 -1.11 5.49
CA THR A 2 18.96 -0.18 6.58
C THR A 2 17.46 0.14 6.57
N LEU A 3 16.91 0.69 7.65
CA LEU A 3 15.51 1.15 7.68
C LEU A 3 15.24 2.24 6.64
N ARG A 4 16.24 3.08 6.35
CA ARG A 4 16.12 4.10 5.30
C ARG A 4 16.13 3.49 3.89
N GLU A 5 16.84 2.38 3.68
CA GLU A 5 16.76 1.63 2.41
C GLU A 5 15.40 0.92 2.28
N LEU A 6 14.88 0.34 3.38
CA LEU A 6 13.55 -0.26 3.42
C LEU A 6 12.44 0.75 3.08
N SER A 7 12.59 2.02 3.47
CA SER A 7 11.60 3.05 3.13
C SER A 7 11.48 3.30 1.62
N VAL A 8 12.60 3.17 0.90
CA VAL A 8 12.63 3.29 -0.56
C VAL A 8 11.92 2.08 -1.19
N GLU A 9 12.18 0.88 -0.69
CA GLU A 9 11.50 -0.34 -1.15
C GLU A 9 9.99 -0.28 -0.91
N TYR A 10 9.55 0.14 0.28
CA TYR A 10 8.12 0.30 0.57
C TYR A 10 7.45 1.37 -0.30
N ARG A 11 8.16 2.43 -0.68
CA ARG A 11 7.65 3.40 -1.66
C ARG A 11 7.51 2.78 -3.04
N ALA A 12 8.51 2.03 -3.50
CA ALA A 12 8.44 1.32 -4.77
C ALA A 12 7.27 0.32 -4.79
N HIS A 13 7.06 -0.43 -3.70
CA HIS A 13 5.92 -1.32 -3.53
C HIS A 13 4.58 -0.57 -3.54
N ALA A 14 4.49 0.57 -2.85
CA ALA A 14 3.30 1.41 -2.89
C ALA A 14 2.99 1.88 -4.33
N HIS A 15 4.00 2.29 -5.10
CA HIS A 15 3.79 2.64 -6.51
C HIS A 15 3.33 1.46 -7.36
N ALA A 16 3.88 0.27 -7.15
CA ALA A 16 3.47 -0.93 -7.87
C ALA A 16 2.01 -1.33 -7.54
N LEU A 17 1.61 -1.22 -6.28
CA LEU A 17 0.24 -1.47 -5.83
C LEU A 17 -0.74 -0.46 -6.43
N ASP A 18 -0.40 0.82 -6.41
CA ASP A 18 -1.21 1.91 -6.98
C ASP A 18 -1.46 1.68 -8.49
N LEU A 19 -0.40 1.40 -9.25
CA LEU A 19 -0.51 1.05 -10.67
C LEU A 19 -1.41 -0.16 -10.89
N ARG A 20 -1.26 -1.21 -10.07
CA ARG A 20 -2.07 -2.42 -10.21
C ARG A 20 -3.54 -2.16 -9.88
N ILE A 21 -3.84 -1.32 -8.89
CA ILE A 21 -5.21 -0.91 -8.57
C ILE A 21 -5.82 -0.18 -9.76
N CYS A 22 -5.11 0.77 -10.37
CA CYS A 22 -5.61 1.48 -11.56
C CYS A 22 -5.91 0.50 -12.72
N GLN A 23 -5.05 -0.49 -12.96
CA GLN A 23 -5.30 -1.52 -13.98
C GLN A 23 -6.55 -2.35 -13.69
N LEU A 24 -6.80 -2.70 -12.42
CA LEU A 24 -7.97 -3.48 -12.05
C LEU A 24 -9.25 -2.65 -12.09
N GLN A 25 -9.19 -1.37 -11.72
CA GLN A 25 -10.30 -0.42 -11.87
C GLN A 25 -10.67 -0.27 -13.35
N TYR A 26 -9.67 -0.08 -14.22
CA TYR A 26 -9.90 -0.05 -15.67
C TYR A 26 -10.59 -1.33 -16.15
N ARG A 27 -10.15 -2.51 -15.70
CA ARG A 27 -10.81 -3.78 -16.06
C ARG A 27 -12.23 -3.88 -15.53
N LEU A 28 -12.48 -3.42 -14.31
CA LEU A 28 -13.80 -3.42 -13.69
C LEU A 28 -14.77 -2.56 -14.49
N ASP A 29 -14.35 -1.37 -14.93
CA ASP A 29 -15.17 -0.46 -15.72
C ASP A 29 -15.57 -1.04 -17.09
N HIS A 30 -14.81 -2.03 -17.59
CA HIS A 30 -15.05 -2.70 -18.87
C HIS A 30 -15.63 -4.11 -18.73
N SER A 31 -15.85 -4.60 -17.51
CA SER A 31 -16.45 -5.92 -17.30
C SER A 31 -17.97 -5.81 -17.33
N ALA A 32 -18.61 -6.68 -18.11
CA ALA A 32 -20.06 -6.83 -18.13
C ALA A 32 -20.54 -8.01 -17.25
N ASP A 33 -19.60 -8.80 -16.72
CA ASP A 33 -19.89 -9.96 -15.89
C ASP A 33 -19.97 -9.55 -14.42
N PRO A 34 -21.12 -9.75 -13.75
CA PRO A 34 -21.27 -9.43 -12.33
C PRO A 34 -20.35 -10.25 -11.42
N GLU A 35 -20.01 -11.49 -11.77
CA GLU A 35 -19.13 -12.33 -10.95
C GLU A 35 -17.67 -11.84 -11.03
N GLU A 36 -17.14 -11.60 -12.24
CA GLU A 36 -15.83 -10.98 -12.42
C GLU A 36 -15.77 -9.60 -11.74
N SER A 37 -16.82 -8.79 -11.86
CA SER A 37 -16.89 -7.47 -11.24
C SER A 37 -16.77 -7.53 -9.71
N CYS A 38 -17.47 -8.48 -9.07
CA CYS A 38 -17.38 -8.71 -7.63
C CYS A 38 -15.95 -9.08 -7.21
N GLN A 39 -15.33 -10.03 -7.91
CA GLN A 39 -13.95 -10.47 -7.62
C GLN A 39 -12.92 -9.34 -7.82
N LEU A 40 -13.09 -8.52 -8.86
CA LEU A 40 -12.24 -7.36 -9.11
C LEU A 40 -12.38 -6.32 -7.99
N GLN A 41 -13.59 -6.05 -7.53
CA GLN A 41 -13.84 -5.12 -6.41
C GLN A 41 -13.19 -5.61 -5.11
N GLU A 42 -13.35 -6.88 -4.76
CA GLU A 42 -12.69 -7.47 -3.59
C GLU A 42 -11.16 -7.37 -3.70
N ARG A 43 -10.62 -7.64 -4.89
CA ARG A 43 -9.18 -7.55 -5.13
C ARG A 43 -8.67 -6.12 -5.00
N ILE A 44 -9.38 -5.14 -5.55
CA ILE A 44 -9.07 -3.71 -5.41
C ILE A 44 -9.11 -3.30 -3.94
N HIS A 45 -10.11 -3.76 -3.18
CA HIS A 45 -10.23 -3.46 -1.76
C HIS A 45 -9.03 -3.97 -0.97
N MET A 46 -8.65 -5.24 -1.14
CA MET A 46 -7.47 -5.82 -0.49
C MET A 46 -6.18 -5.07 -0.84
N LEU A 47 -5.96 -4.77 -2.13
CA LEU A 47 -4.76 -4.07 -2.56
C LEU A 47 -4.72 -2.62 -2.06
N SER A 48 -5.87 -1.97 -1.92
CA SER A 48 -5.96 -0.62 -1.34
C SER A 48 -5.55 -0.60 0.13
N THR A 49 -5.92 -1.64 0.89
CA THR A 49 -5.46 -1.83 2.27
C THR A 49 -3.95 -2.03 2.31
N MET A 50 -3.40 -2.91 1.47
CA MET A 50 -1.95 -3.12 1.37
C MET A 50 -1.19 -1.86 0.95
N LEU A 51 -1.76 -1.05 0.04
CA LEU A 51 -1.17 0.22 -0.39
C LEU A 51 -1.04 1.20 0.78
N ARG A 52 -2.10 1.30 1.58
CA ARG A 52 -2.08 2.13 2.79
C ARG A 52 -1.01 1.66 3.76
N GLU A 53 -0.93 0.36 4.03
CA GLU A 53 0.08 -0.21 4.93
C GLU A 53 1.51 0.02 4.41
N ALA A 54 1.76 -0.18 3.12
CA ALA A 54 3.06 0.08 2.50
C ALA A 54 3.47 1.55 2.62
N ARG A 55 2.54 2.49 2.42
CA ARG A 55 2.81 3.94 2.61
C ARG A 55 3.13 4.28 4.06
N GLU A 56 2.39 3.70 5.01
CA GLU A 56 2.64 3.91 6.44
C GLU A 56 4.02 3.35 6.86
N LEU A 57 4.37 2.15 6.40
CA LEU A 57 5.68 1.52 6.65
C LEU A 57 6.83 2.31 6.02
N ALA A 58 6.64 2.85 4.82
CA ALA A 58 7.64 3.72 4.19
C ALA A 58 7.97 4.93 5.07
N VAL A 59 6.95 5.63 5.57
CA VAL A 59 7.17 6.80 6.44
C VAL A 59 7.82 6.39 7.75
N LEU A 60 7.38 5.28 8.34
CA LEU A 60 7.90 4.80 9.61
C LEU A 60 9.38 4.42 9.54
N THR A 61 9.75 3.68 8.51
CA THR A 61 11.13 3.22 8.32
C THR A 61 12.06 4.37 7.95
N GLU A 62 11.57 5.37 7.21
CA GLU A 62 12.33 6.60 6.92
C GLU A 62 12.60 7.43 8.17
N ARG A 63 11.58 7.62 9.02
CA ARG A 63 11.63 8.53 10.18
C ARG A 63 11.96 7.81 11.49
N TYR A 64 12.32 6.54 11.44
CA TYR A 64 12.46 5.71 12.64
C TYR A 64 13.38 6.31 13.71
N TYR A 65 14.47 6.98 13.29
CA TYR A 65 15.43 7.58 14.20
C TYR A 65 15.15 9.05 14.54
N ASP A 66 14.08 9.65 13.98
CA ASP A 66 13.68 11.01 14.31
C ASP A 66 13.10 11.03 15.74
N ARG A 67 13.65 11.90 16.60
CA ARG A 67 13.33 11.96 18.04
C ARG A 67 11.83 12.07 18.35
N GLY A 68 11.04 12.70 17.46
CA GLY A 68 9.59 12.84 17.60
C GLY A 68 8.78 11.66 17.05
N TYR A 69 9.34 10.87 16.14
CA TYR A 69 8.62 9.79 15.44
C TYR A 69 8.72 8.44 16.17
N ARG A 70 9.70 8.30 17.08
CA ARG A 70 9.89 7.13 17.96
C ARG A 70 8.69 6.86 18.91
N ARG A 71 7.76 7.80 19.07
CA ARG A 71 6.57 7.67 19.94
C ARG A 71 5.28 7.30 19.17
N ASN A 72 5.41 6.72 17.97
CA ASN A 72 4.25 6.34 17.20
C ASN A 72 3.50 5.20 17.91
N ALA A 73 2.35 5.51 18.52
CA ALA A 73 1.58 4.58 19.36
C ALA A 73 1.09 3.32 18.61
N LYS A 74 1.01 3.39 17.27
CA LYS A 74 0.65 2.25 16.42
C LYS A 74 1.73 1.16 16.38
N TYR A 75 3.00 1.49 16.63
CA TYR A 75 4.15 0.60 16.42
C TYR A 75 5.13 0.56 17.59
N THR A 76 4.86 1.31 18.66
CA THR A 76 5.64 1.28 19.90
C THR A 76 4.83 0.47 20.91
N ILE A 77 5.33 -0.70 21.30
CA ILE A 77 4.73 -1.61 22.31
C ILE A 77 5.23 -1.20 23.69
#